data_AF-A0A2A4EUT3-F1
#
_entry.id   AF-A0A2A4EUT3-F1
#
_cell.length_a   1.000
_cell.length_b   1.000
_cell.length_c   1.000
_cell.angle_alpha   90.00
_cell.angle_beta   90.00
_cell.angle_gamma   90.00
#
_symmetry.space_group_name_H-M   'P 1'
#
loop_
_entity.id
_entity.type
_entity.pdbx_description
1 polymer ?
#
loop_
_entity_poly.entity_id
_entity_poly.type
_entity_poly.pdbx_seq_one_letter_code
_entity_poly.pdbx_strand_id
1 'polypeptide(L)'
;MWIVVIGLFANLLMSYAAYSDFADMAAMGLPPSITSILLYVLVFFWVLSLAGLILILTGKKKPGAIMVIVGSVIVIPVGLVAIIGARNVIKSLGNDLDARRKLAPGGDASPPSA
;
A
#
# COMPACT_ATOMS: atom_id res chain seq x y z
N MET A 1 -3.06 -4.73 -11.04
CA MET A 1 -1.88 -5.33 -10.38
C MET A 1 -0.60 -4.60 -10.77
N TRP A 2 -0.34 -4.40 -12.07
CA TRP A 2 0.83 -3.64 -12.58
C TRP A 2 1.04 -2.27 -11.93
N ILE A 3 -0.02 -1.49 -11.66
CA ILE A 3 0.09 -0.19 -10.99
C ILE A 3 0.68 -0.32 -9.56
N VAL A 4 0.32 -1.37 -8.82
CA VAL A 4 0.88 -1.61 -7.47
C VAL A 4 2.35 -1.97 -7.56
N VAL A 5 2.73 -2.80 -8.54
CA VAL A 5 4.13 -3.19 -8.79
C VAL A 5 4.97 -1.97 -9.18
N ILE A 6 4.49 -1.14 -10.13
CA ILE A 6 5.14 0.10 -10.53
C ILE A 6 5.28 1.06 -9.33
N GLY A 7 4.22 1.19 -8.53
CA GLY A 7 4.26 1.98 -7.30
C GLY A 7 5.30 1.49 -6.29
N LEU A 8 5.44 0.17 -6.12
CA LEU A 8 6.45 -0.44 -5.26
C LEU A 8 7.88 -0.23 -5.77
N PHE A 9 8.10 -0.33 -7.09
CA PHE A 9 9.39 -0.03 -7.70
C PHE A 9 9.76 1.44 -7.52
N ALA A 10 8.83 2.36 -7.74
CA ALA A 10 9.05 3.77 -7.46
C ALA A 10 9.32 4.01 -5.96
N ASN A 11 8.61 3.29 -5.07
CA ASN A 11 8.83 3.37 -3.63
C ASN A 11 10.21 2.84 -3.22
N LEU A 12 10.72 1.79 -3.90
CA LEU A 12 12.09 1.30 -3.74
C LEU A 12 13.11 2.36 -4.10
N LEU A 13 12.98 2.96 -5.29
CA LEU A 13 13.92 3.96 -5.79
C LEU A 13 13.99 5.17 -4.85
N MET A 14 12.84 5.63 -4.36
CA MET A 14 12.83 6.72 -3.39
C MET A 14 13.32 6.33 -2.01
N SER A 15 13.08 5.10 -1.56
CA SER A 15 13.66 4.62 -0.31
C SER A 15 15.18 4.55 -0.40
N TYR A 16 15.70 4.19 -1.58
CA TYR A 16 17.13 4.26 -1.86
C TYR A 16 17.67 5.71 -1.86
N ALA A 17 16.93 6.66 -2.43
CA ALA A 17 17.30 8.09 -2.36
C ALA A 17 17.28 8.62 -0.90
N ALA A 18 16.26 8.27 -0.11
CA ALA A 18 16.22 8.61 1.31
C ALA A 18 17.37 7.97 2.09
N TYR A 19 17.75 6.73 1.74
CA TYR A 19 18.91 6.07 2.32
C TYR A 19 20.22 6.83 2.01
N SER A 20 20.42 7.30 0.77
CA SER A 20 21.60 8.11 0.44
C SER A 20 21.60 9.43 1.19
N ASP A 21 20.46 10.11 1.31
CA ASP A 21 20.36 11.35 2.08
C ASP A 21 20.70 11.13 3.57
N PHE A 22 20.22 10.03 4.15
CA PHE A 22 20.56 9.67 5.54
C PHE A 22 22.04 9.33 5.72
N ALA A 23 22.66 8.69 4.73
CA ALA A 23 24.09 8.40 4.74
C ALA A 23 24.92 9.69 4.66
N ASP A 24 24.51 10.64 3.83
CA ASP A 24 25.15 11.97 3.72
C ASP A 24 24.98 12.76 5.03
N MET A 25 23.79 12.76 5.63
CA MET A 25 23.56 13.38 6.93
C MET A 25 24.44 12.75 8.03
N ALA A 26 24.61 11.43 8.02
CA ALA A 26 25.51 10.75 8.95
C ALA A 26 26.97 11.19 8.74
N ALA A 27 27.42 11.36 7.50
CA ALA A 27 28.74 11.89 7.18
C ALA A 27 28.91 13.35 7.62
N MET A 28 27.84 14.15 7.63
CA MET A 28 27.80 15.53 8.13
C MET A 28 27.74 15.63 9.67
N GLY A 29 27.79 14.50 10.39
CA GLY A 29 27.88 14.47 11.85
C GLY A 29 26.55 14.19 12.56
N LEU A 30 25.54 13.67 11.87
CA LEU A 30 24.32 13.19 12.53
C LEU A 30 24.67 12.06 13.51
N PRO A 31 24.17 12.09 14.77
CA PRO A 31 24.45 11.05 15.74
C PRO A 31 24.10 9.65 15.22
N PRO A 32 24.94 8.62 15.44
CA PRO A 32 24.69 7.26 14.96
C PRO A 32 23.34 6.67 15.41
N SER A 33 22.86 7.06 16.59
CA SER A 33 21.56 6.65 17.12
C SER A 33 20.40 7.17 16.28
N ILE A 34 20.46 8.44 15.85
CA ILE A 34 19.43 9.06 15.00
C ILE A 34 19.46 8.43 13.62
N THR A 35 20.64 8.27 13.01
CA THR A 35 20.79 7.60 11.71
C THR A 35 20.22 6.19 11.74
N SER A 36 20.51 5.42 12.80
CA SER A 36 20.00 4.06 12.96
C SER A 36 18.47 4.04 13.07
N ILE A 37 17.87 4.95 13.82
CA ILE A 37 16.41 5.07 13.95
C ILE A 37 15.77 5.38 12.58
N LEU A 38 16.31 6.33 11.82
CA LEU A 38 15.81 6.68 10.49
C LEU A 38 15.86 5.47 9.53
N LEU A 39 16.96 4.71 9.56
CA LEU A 39 17.09 3.49 8.77
C LEU A 39 16.09 2.40 9.19
N TYR A 40 15.92 2.16 10.49
CA TYR A 40 14.94 1.17 10.96
C TYR A 40 13.52 1.54 10.58
N VAL A 41 13.16 2.82 10.70
CA VAL A 41 11.86 3.32 10.27
C VAL A 41 11.68 3.12 8.77
N LEU A 42 12.66 3.50 7.94
CA LEU A 42 12.60 3.32 6.49
C LEU A 42 12.40 1.84 6.11
N VAL A 43 13.19 0.93 6.69
CA VAL A 43 13.09 -0.51 6.43
C VAL A 43 11.75 -1.07 6.89
N PHE A 44 11.26 -0.66 8.07
CA PHE A 44 9.97 -1.11 8.59
C PHE A 44 8.82 -0.80 7.63
N PHE A 45 8.75 0.45 7.14
CA PHE A 45 7.71 0.85 6.19
C PHE A 45 7.85 0.12 4.85
N TRP A 46 9.09 -0.16 4.42
CA TRP A 46 9.33 -0.97 3.22
C TRP A 46 8.81 -2.40 3.35
N VAL A 47 9.14 -3.06 4.47
CA VAL A 47 8.67 -4.41 4.80
C VAL A 47 7.14 -4.44 4.92
N LEU A 48 6.54 -3.40 5.50
CA LEU A 48 5.09 -3.25 5.58
C LEU A 48 4.45 -3.21 4.18
N SER A 49 5.08 -2.47 3.25
CA SER A 49 4.62 -2.40 1.86
C SER A 49 4.72 -3.74 1.13
N LEU A 50 5.80 -4.49 1.34
CA LEU A 50 5.96 -5.87 0.84
C LEU A 50 4.92 -6.82 1.42
N ALA A 51 4.67 -6.76 2.73
CA ALA A 51 3.66 -7.58 3.40
C ALA A 51 2.26 -7.30 2.81
N GLY A 52 1.97 -6.04 2.50
CA GLY A 52 0.76 -5.66 1.80
C GLY A 52 0.65 -6.26 0.40
N LEU A 53 1.74 -6.29 -0.38
CA LEU A 53 1.77 -6.97 -1.67
C LEU A 53 1.47 -8.47 -1.54
N ILE A 54 2.10 -9.14 -0.58
CA ILE A 54 1.88 -10.57 -0.32
C ILE A 54 0.41 -10.84 0.04
N LEU A 55 -0.22 -9.98 0.83
CA LEU A 55 -1.64 -10.06 1.14
C LEU A 55 -2.52 -9.89 -0.12
N ILE A 56 -2.16 -8.99 -1.03
CA ILE A 56 -2.87 -8.85 -2.31
C ILE A 56 -2.75 -10.13 -3.14
N LEU A 57 -1.54 -10.70 -3.23
CA LEU A 57 -1.26 -11.92 -4.00
C LEU A 57 -1.97 -13.16 -3.44
N THR A 58 -2.16 -13.24 -2.13
CA THR A 58 -2.90 -14.32 -1.45
C THR A 58 -4.43 -14.12 -1.47
N GLY A 59 -4.92 -13.14 -2.24
CA GLY A 59 -6.35 -12.88 -2.43
C GLY A 59 -6.96 -11.95 -1.39
N LYS A 60 -6.24 -11.57 -0.33
CA LYS A 60 -6.67 -10.61 0.70
C LYS A 60 -6.43 -9.16 0.22
N LYS A 61 -7.08 -8.80 -0.89
CA LYS A 61 -6.82 -7.56 -1.64
C LYS A 61 -7.06 -6.27 -0.85
N LYS A 62 -8.14 -6.17 -0.06
CA LYS A 62 -8.45 -4.97 0.75
C LYS A 62 -7.41 -4.69 1.85
N PRO A 63 -7.14 -5.63 2.78
CA PRO A 63 -6.15 -5.38 3.82
C PRO A 63 -4.73 -5.24 3.24
N GLY A 64 -4.40 -5.99 2.18
CA GLY A 64 -3.12 -5.83 1.50
C GLY A 64 -2.93 -4.45 0.86
N ALA A 65 -3.97 -3.91 0.21
CA ALA A 65 -3.95 -2.57 -0.36
C ALA A 65 -3.73 -1.47 0.70
N ILE A 66 -4.37 -1.58 1.88
CA ILE A 66 -4.17 -0.64 2.99
C ILE A 66 -2.73 -0.71 3.50
N MET A 67 -2.18 -1.91 3.62
CA MET A 67 -0.83 -2.10 4.14
C MET A 67 0.25 -1.55 3.18
N VAL A 68 0.05 -1.69 1.87
CA VAL A 68 0.88 -1.00 0.84
C VAL A 68 0.80 0.51 0.98
N ILE A 69 -0.39 1.06 1.21
CA ILE A 69 -0.58 2.51 1.41
C ILE A 69 0.23 3.00 2.60
N VAL A 70 0.03 2.37 3.76
CA VAL A 70 0.72 2.75 5.00
C VAL A 70 2.23 2.64 4.83
N GLY A 71 2.71 1.53 4.24
CA GLY A 71 4.12 1.29 3.93
C GLY A 71 4.77 2.30 2.97
N SER A 72 3.97 3.12 2.28
CA SER A 72 4.45 4.11 1.31
C SER A 72 4.34 5.56 1.81
N VAL A 73 3.81 5.81 3.01
CA VAL A 73 3.55 7.17 3.55
C VAL A 73 4.83 7.97 3.77
N ILE A 74 5.95 7.32 4.08
CA ILE A 74 7.24 7.99 4.31
C ILE A 74 7.75 8.70 3.05
N VAL A 75 7.29 8.30 1.87
CA VAL A 75 7.74 8.82 0.58
C VAL A 75 6.58 9.57 -0.09
N ILE A 76 6.24 10.75 0.42
CA ILE A 76 5.00 11.48 0.08
C ILE A 76 4.73 11.67 -1.43
N PRO A 77 5.71 11.94 -2.32
CA PRO A 77 5.42 12.08 -3.75
C PRO A 77 5.02 10.77 -4.44
N VAL A 78 5.52 9.62 -3.96
CA VAL A 78 5.36 8.30 -4.60
C VAL A 78 4.30 7.45 -3.89
N GLY A 79 4.12 7.64 -2.58
CA GLY A 79 3.03 7.05 -1.82
C GLY A 79 1.67 7.37 -2.43
N LEU A 80 1.51 8.54 -3.05
CA LEU A 80 0.31 8.90 -3.82
C LEU A 80 0.04 7.95 -5.01
N VAL A 81 1.07 7.54 -5.76
CA VAL A 81 0.90 6.60 -6.89
C VAL A 81 0.49 5.22 -6.38
N ALA A 82 1.13 4.74 -5.31
CA ALA A 82 0.76 3.49 -4.66
C ALA A 82 -0.68 3.54 -4.10
N ILE A 83 -1.08 4.67 -3.49
CA ILE A 83 -2.45 4.93 -3.01
C ILE A 83 -3.45 4.88 -4.16
N ILE A 84 -3.18 5.55 -5.28
CA ILE A 84 -4.08 5.55 -6.44
C ILE A 84 -4.23 4.12 -6.99
N GLY A 85 -3.13 3.38 -7.12
CA GLY A 85 -3.15 1.97 -7.53
C GLY A 85 -3.97 1.08 -6.58
N ALA A 86 -3.75 1.22 -5.28
CA ALA A 86 -4.47 0.50 -4.23
C ALA A 86 -5.97 0.84 -4.23
N ARG A 87 -6.34 2.12 -4.38
CA ARG A 87 -7.74 2.57 -4.49
C ARG A 87 -8.44 1.98 -5.72
N ASN A 88 -7.75 1.89 -6.86
CA ASN A 88 -8.31 1.28 -8.07
C ASN A 88 -8.63 -0.21 -7.87
N VAL A 89 -7.78 -0.93 -7.13
CA VAL A 89 -8.06 -2.33 -6.74
C VAL A 89 -9.29 -2.42 -5.84
N ILE A 90 -9.41 -1.56 -4.83
CA ILE A 90 -10.59 -1.53 -3.94
C ILE A 90 -11.87 -1.25 -4.73
N LYS A 91 -11.83 -0.28 -5.65
CA LYS A 91 -12.98 0.05 -6.51
C LYS A 91 -13.39 -1.12 -7.38
N SER A 92 -12.43 -1.85 -7.95
CA SER A 92 -12.72 -3.05 -8.76
C SER A 92 -13.40 -4.16 -7.96
N LEU A 93 -13.08 -4.30 -6.66
CA LEU A 93 -13.73 -5.25 -5.76
C LEU A 93 -15.17 -4.87 -5.44
N GLY A 94 -15.47 -3.57 -5.28
CA GLY A 94 -16.85 -3.10 -5.06
C GLY A 94 -17.75 -3.47 -6.24
N ASN A 95 -17.29 -3.20 -7.46
CA ASN A 95 -18.04 -3.51 -8.67
C ASN A 95 -18.30 -5.02 -8.86
N ASP A 96 -17.35 -5.90 -8.49
CA ASP A 96 -17.55 -7.36 -8.58
C ASP A 96 -18.61 -7.88 -7.59
N LEU A 97 -18.65 -7.32 -6.38
CA LEU A 97 -19.66 -7.69 -5.38
C LEU A 97 -21.07 -7.24 -5.81
N ASP A 98 -21.20 -6.04 -6.37
CA ASP A 98 -22.47 -5.53 -6.90
C ASP A 98 -22.96 -6.34 -8.11
N ALA A 99 -22.05 -6.77 -8.98
CA ALA A 99 -22.37 -7.66 -10.09
C ALA A 99 -22.88 -9.03 -9.60
N ARG A 100 -22.23 -9.62 -8.60
CA ARG A 100 -22.68 -10.87 -7.96
C ARG A 100 -24.04 -10.72 -7.28
N ARG A 101 -24.30 -9.57 -6.66
CA ARG A 101 -25.60 -9.26 -6.03
C ARG A 101 -26.73 -9.19 -7.05
N LYS A 102 -26.48 -8.66 -8.24
CA LYS A 102 -27.44 -8.60 -9.36
C LYS A 102 -27.70 -9.96 -10.01
N LEU A 103 -26.75 -10.89 -9.92
CA LEU A 103 -26.85 -12.24 -10.45
C LEU A 103 -27.39 -13.26 -9.43
N ALA A 104 -27.51 -12.89 -8.16
CA ALA A 104 -28.11 -13.74 -7.14
C ALA A 104 -29.62 -13.87 -7.39
N PRO A 105 -30.16 -15.08 -7.60
CA PRO A 105 -31.60 -15.29 -7.77
C PRO A 105 -32.29 -15.06 -6.42
N GLY A 106 -32.77 -13.84 -6.19
CA GLY A 106 -33.44 -13.46 -4.94
C GLY A 106 -33.76 -11.98 -4.78
N GLY A 107 -33.69 -11.17 -5.84
CA GLY A 107 -33.94 -9.72 -5.80
C GLY A 107 -35.39 -9.30 -5.53
N ASP A 108 -36.34 -10.26 -5.54
CA ASP A 108 -37.79 -9.97 -5.50
C ASP A 108 -38.46 -10.39 -4.18
N ALA A 109 -37.69 -10.77 -3.15
CA ALA A 109 -38.28 -11.05 -1.84
C ALA A 109 -38.56 -9.72 -1.12
N SER A 110 -39.71 -9.12 -1.42
CA SER A 110 -40.30 -8.03 -0.63
C SER A 110 -40.24 -8.38 0.87
N PRO A 111 -39.81 -7.46 1.75
CA PRO A 111 -39.82 -7.72 3.17
C PRO A 111 -41.27 -7.95 3.64
N PRO A 112 -41.53 -8.91 4.54
CA PRO A 112 -42.87 -9.12 5.07
C PRO A 112 -43.33 -7.83 5.76
N SER A 113 -44.47 -7.32 5.29
CA SER A 113 -45.18 -6.21 5.93
C SER A 113 -45.54 -6.62 7.36
N ALA A 114 -45.03 -5.85 8.33
CA ALA A 114 -45.48 -5.90 9.71
C ALA A 114 -46.87 -5.28 9.87
#